data_AF-A0A3N5R2X4-F1
#
_entry.id   AF-A0A3N5R2X4-F1
#
_cell.length_a   1.000
_cell.length_b   1.000
_cell.length_c   1.000
_cell.angle_alpha   90.00
_cell.angle_beta   90.00
_cell.angle_gamma   90.00
#
_symmetry.space_group_name_H-M   'P 1'
#
loop_
_entity.id
_entity.type
_entity.pdbx_description
1 polymer ?
#
loop_
_entity_poly.entity_id
_entity_poly.type
_entity_poly.pdbx_seq_one_letter_code
_entity_poly.pdbx_strand_id
1 'polypeptide(L)'
;MASHLLSKSSYIKGLQCEKHLYLYKYHYDQMDELSEMQKAIFKRGTIVGELAHRLFPGGTIAAQGDPPNYDAALNRTKELINGDAKVIYEAAFMFNEVLSIADIVVIEKGGMKVYEVKSSTSISETYLNDAALQYYVISSLGIRVKDFSIIYINNQYVRKGDL
;
A
#
# COMPACT_ATOMS: atom_id res chain seq x y z
N MET A 1 -7.57 -8.01 -18.53
CA MET A 1 -7.40 -8.99 -17.43
C MET A 1 -6.30 -8.44 -16.54
N ALA A 2 -6.47 -8.44 -15.21
CA ALA A 2 -5.43 -7.92 -14.34
C ALA A 2 -4.13 -8.72 -14.56
N SER A 3 -3.00 -8.04 -14.80
CA SER A 3 -1.69 -8.65 -15.05
C SER A 3 -1.07 -9.36 -13.83
N HIS A 4 -1.78 -9.37 -12.70
CA HIS A 4 -1.32 -9.95 -11.44
C HIS A 4 -2.27 -11.06 -10.94
N LEU A 5 -1.68 -12.13 -10.42
CA LEU A 5 -2.37 -13.22 -9.78
C LEU A 5 -2.73 -12.89 -8.33
N LEU A 6 -1.85 -12.21 -7.59
CA LEU A 6 -2.08 -11.82 -6.18
C LEU A 6 -1.88 -10.33 -5.96
N SER A 7 -2.63 -9.75 -5.04
CA SER A 7 -2.39 -8.44 -4.44
C SER A 7 -2.13 -8.60 -2.94
N LYS A 8 -1.70 -7.51 -2.27
CA LYS A 8 -1.61 -7.44 -0.80
C LYS A 8 -2.84 -8.06 -0.12
N SER A 9 -4.03 -7.58 -0.49
CA SER A 9 -5.31 -8.01 0.08
C SER A 9 -5.59 -9.50 -0.12
N SER A 10 -5.28 -10.06 -1.30
CA SER A 10 -5.50 -11.50 -1.53
C SER A 10 -4.45 -12.37 -0.84
N TYR A 11 -3.20 -11.92 -0.77
CA TYR A 11 -2.14 -12.63 -0.06
C TYR A 11 -2.46 -12.77 1.44
N ILE A 12 -2.86 -11.68 2.09
CA ILE A 12 -3.26 -11.69 3.50
C ILE A 12 -4.45 -12.63 3.75
N LYS A 13 -5.43 -12.66 2.83
CA LYS A 13 -6.54 -13.63 2.92
C LYS A 13 -6.06 -15.07 2.80
N GLY A 14 -5.09 -15.33 1.93
CA GLY A 14 -4.46 -16.66 1.78
C GLY A 14 -3.72 -17.11 3.04
N LEU A 15 -2.97 -16.20 3.68
CA LEU A 15 -2.32 -16.48 4.97
C LEU A 15 -3.33 -16.83 6.07
N GLN A 16 -4.49 -16.19 6.06
CA GLN A 16 -5.56 -16.50 7.02
C GLN A 16 -6.21 -17.85 6.71
N CYS A 17 -6.57 -18.10 5.45
CA CYS A 17 -7.22 -19.32 5.00
C CYS A 17 -7.22 -19.43 3.47
N GLU A 18 -6.76 -20.56 2.92
CA GLU A 18 -6.77 -20.81 1.47
C GLU A 18 -8.17 -20.74 0.85
N LYS A 19 -9.21 -21.18 1.58
CA LYS A 19 -10.60 -21.06 1.11
C LYS A 19 -11.04 -19.61 0.99
N HIS A 20 -10.57 -18.73 1.88
CA HIS A 20 -10.85 -17.29 1.82
C HIS A 20 -10.20 -16.67 0.59
N LEU A 21 -8.95 -17.03 0.27
CA LEU A 21 -8.30 -16.62 -0.99
C LEU A 21 -9.07 -17.12 -2.22
N TYR A 22 -9.45 -18.40 -2.23
CA TYR A 22 -10.18 -18.99 -3.36
C TYR A 22 -11.51 -18.27 -3.62
N LEU A 23 -12.34 -18.09 -2.58
CA LEU A 23 -13.61 -17.39 -2.70
C LEU A 23 -13.41 -15.94 -3.15
N TYR A 24 -12.43 -15.24 -2.58
CA TYR A 24 -12.11 -13.87 -2.96
C TYR A 24 -11.70 -13.73 -4.44
N LYS A 25 -11.04 -14.74 -5.02
CA LYS A 25 -10.55 -14.69 -6.41
C LYS A 25 -11.57 -15.15 -7.44
N TYR A 26 -12.35 -16.17 -7.12
CA TYR A 26 -13.19 -16.86 -8.09
C TYR A 26 -14.70 -16.69 -7.85
N HIS A 27 -15.07 -16.18 -6.66
CA HIS A 27 -16.47 -16.01 -6.22
C HIS A 27 -16.65 -14.68 -5.48
N TYR A 28 -15.99 -13.61 -5.97
CA TYR A 28 -16.02 -12.29 -5.32
C TYR A 28 -17.43 -11.70 -5.21
N ASP A 29 -18.29 -12.00 -6.17
CA ASP A 29 -19.71 -11.64 -6.22
C ASP A 29 -20.56 -12.30 -5.13
N GLN A 30 -20.03 -13.33 -4.47
CA GLN A 30 -20.68 -14.04 -3.35
C GLN A 30 -20.22 -13.52 -1.98
N MET A 31 -19.33 -12.52 -1.94
CA MET A 31 -18.89 -11.92 -0.68
C MET A 31 -20.04 -11.19 0.01
N ASP A 32 -20.09 -11.32 1.35
CA ASP A 32 -21.00 -10.53 2.16
C ASP A 32 -20.78 -9.03 1.91
N GLU A 33 -21.87 -8.27 1.93
CA GLU A 33 -21.78 -6.82 1.89
C GLU A 33 -21.01 -6.29 3.10
N LEU A 34 -20.19 -5.27 2.87
CA LEU A 34 -19.50 -4.59 3.95
C LEU A 34 -20.51 -3.93 4.89
N SER A 35 -20.41 -4.23 6.17
CA SER A 35 -21.13 -3.49 7.21
C SER A 35 -20.74 -2.01 7.21
N GLU A 36 -21.63 -1.15 7.70
CA GLU A 36 -21.34 0.29 7.85
C GLU A 36 -20.10 0.56 8.70
N MET A 37 -19.83 -0.29 9.70
CA MET A 37 -18.61 -0.22 10.50
C MET A 37 -17.35 -0.50 9.67
N GLN A 38 -17.37 -1.53 8.81
CA GLN A 38 -16.25 -1.84 7.91
C GLN A 38 -16.03 -0.72 6.89
N LYS A 39 -17.09 -0.18 6.29
CA LYS A 39 -17.01 0.98 5.38
C LYS A 39 -16.38 2.19 6.08
N ALA A 40 -16.76 2.48 7.31
CA ALA A 40 -16.19 3.57 8.10
C ALA A 40 -14.70 3.37 8.41
N ILE A 41 -14.28 2.12 8.70
CA ILE A 41 -12.87 1.76 8.89
C ILE A 41 -12.08 2.01 7.61
N PHE A 42 -12.57 1.56 6.45
CA PHE A 42 -11.88 1.78 5.17
C PHE A 42 -11.78 3.27 4.82
N LYS A 43 -12.87 4.02 4.98
CA LYS A 43 -12.86 5.48 4.75
C LYS A 43 -11.84 6.19 5.65
N ARG A 44 -11.74 5.81 6.92
CA ARG A 44 -10.72 6.35 7.83
C ARG A 44 -9.31 5.95 7.39
N GLY A 45 -9.14 4.75 6.85
CA GLY A 45 -7.90 4.29 6.21
C GLY A 45 -7.45 5.23 5.11
N THR A 46 -8.32 5.48 4.12
CA THR A 46 -8.06 6.38 2.99
C THR A 46 -7.67 7.79 3.46
N ILE A 47 -8.44 8.37 4.40
CA ILE A 47 -8.16 9.71 4.93
C ILE A 47 -6.79 9.77 5.62
N VAL A 48 -6.41 8.74 6.39
CA VAL A 48 -5.10 8.69 7.04
C VAL A 48 -3.97 8.52 6.02
N GLY A 49 -4.18 7.72 4.97
CA GLY A 49 -3.24 7.61 3.85
C GLY A 49 -2.99 8.95 3.16
N GLU A 50 -4.05 9.66 2.78
CA GLU A 50 -3.97 11.00 2.19
C GLU A 50 -3.29 12.02 3.11
N LEU A 51 -3.58 11.97 4.42
CA LEU A 51 -2.93 12.84 5.40
C LEU A 51 -1.44 12.54 5.55
N ALA A 52 -1.02 11.28 5.42
CA ALA A 52 0.38 10.89 5.52
C ALA A 52 1.23 11.48 4.39
N HIS A 53 0.64 11.85 3.24
CA HIS A 53 1.34 12.59 2.19
C HIS A 53 1.95 13.91 2.69
N ARG A 54 1.37 14.52 3.73
CA ARG A 54 1.90 15.76 4.35
C ARG A 54 3.24 15.55 5.07
N LEU A 55 3.55 14.31 5.46
CA LEU A 55 4.86 13.97 6.04
C LEU A 55 5.97 14.00 4.97
N PHE A 56 5.60 13.81 3.70
CA PHE A 56 6.53 13.76 2.56
C PHE A 56 5.97 14.60 1.41
N PRO A 57 5.97 15.95 1.52
CA PRO A 57 5.30 16.82 0.57
C PRO A 57 5.95 16.80 -0.82
N GLY A 58 5.17 17.17 -1.84
CA GLY A 58 5.65 17.30 -3.23
C GLY A 58 5.71 15.98 -4.01
N GLY A 59 5.04 14.93 -3.53
CA GLY A 59 4.95 13.66 -4.24
C GLY A 59 3.93 13.67 -5.38
N THR A 60 4.08 12.69 -6.26
CA THR A 60 3.15 12.44 -7.37
C THR A 60 2.46 11.09 -7.17
N ILE A 61 1.13 11.06 -7.32
CA ILE A 61 0.34 9.83 -7.24
C ILE A 61 0.52 9.00 -8.51
N ALA A 62 0.95 7.74 -8.37
CA ALA A 62 1.16 6.84 -9.50
C ALA A 62 -0.08 6.03 -9.88
N ALA A 63 -0.77 5.44 -8.90
CA ALA A 63 -2.03 4.72 -9.12
C ALA A 63 -3.22 5.68 -9.06
N GLN A 64 -3.89 5.93 -10.18
CA GLN A 64 -5.04 6.83 -10.24
C GLN A 64 -6.34 6.07 -10.56
N GLY A 65 -7.45 6.51 -9.96
CA GLY A 65 -8.77 5.92 -10.13
C GLY A 65 -9.17 4.97 -8.99
N ASP A 66 -10.46 4.62 -8.93
CA ASP A 66 -11.02 3.70 -7.94
C ASP A 66 -11.97 2.68 -8.61
N PRO A 67 -11.52 1.42 -8.85
CA PRO A 67 -10.15 0.93 -8.67
C PRO A 67 -9.20 1.47 -9.75
N PRO A 68 -7.88 1.55 -9.47
CA PRO A 68 -6.92 2.06 -10.44
C PRO A 68 -6.66 1.06 -11.57
N ASN A 69 -6.26 1.58 -12.74
CA ASN A 69 -5.68 0.73 -13.79
C ASN A 69 -4.25 0.32 -13.38
N TYR A 70 -4.09 -0.93 -12.98
CA TYR A 70 -2.82 -1.44 -12.43
C TYR A 70 -1.66 -1.40 -13.43
N ASP A 71 -1.90 -1.69 -14.71
CA ASP A 71 -0.83 -1.64 -15.72
C ASP A 71 -0.37 -0.19 -15.97
N ALA A 72 -1.32 0.75 -15.98
CA ALA A 72 -1.00 2.17 -16.05
C ALA A 72 -0.23 2.63 -14.81
N ALA A 73 -0.62 2.19 -13.62
CA ALA A 73 0.07 2.52 -12.37
C ALA A 73 1.52 1.97 -12.34
N LEU A 74 1.74 0.74 -12.83
CA LEU A 74 3.08 0.13 -12.94
C LEU A 74 3.97 0.92 -13.90
N ASN A 75 3.45 1.29 -15.07
CA ASN A 75 4.20 2.10 -16.04
C ASN A 75 4.50 3.49 -15.49
N ARG A 76 3.50 4.14 -14.88
CA ARG A 76 3.66 5.46 -14.26
C ARG A 76 4.70 5.45 -13.14
N THR A 77 4.71 4.40 -12.31
CA THR A 77 5.71 4.24 -11.25
C THR A 77 7.12 4.11 -11.82
N LYS A 78 7.30 3.31 -12.88
CA LYS A 78 8.60 3.19 -13.58
C LYS A 78 9.07 4.53 -14.15
N GLU A 79 8.18 5.28 -14.79
CA GLU A 79 8.50 6.62 -15.32
C GLU A 79 8.93 7.58 -14.21
N LEU A 80 8.21 7.60 -13.09
CA LEU A 80 8.53 8.45 -11.96
C LEU A 80 9.89 8.08 -11.32
N ILE A 81 10.18 6.79 -11.18
CA ILE A 81 11.46 6.30 -10.64
C ILE A 81 12.64 6.69 -11.56
N ASN A 82 12.44 6.62 -12.88
CA ASN A 82 13.48 6.95 -13.87
C ASN A 82 13.59 8.46 -14.17
N GLY A 83 12.63 9.26 -13.69
CA GLY A 83 12.64 10.71 -13.81
C GLY A 83 13.21 11.42 -12.57
N ASP A 84 12.78 12.65 -12.36
CA ASP A 84 13.27 13.50 -11.27
C ASP A 84 12.44 13.42 -9.98
N ALA A 85 11.43 12.53 -9.93
CA ALA A 85 10.54 12.42 -8.79
C ALA A 85 11.33 12.10 -7.50
N LYS A 86 11.01 12.81 -6.42
CA LYS A 86 11.59 12.56 -5.09
C LYS A 86 10.67 11.75 -4.20
N VAL A 87 9.36 11.93 -4.37
CA VAL A 87 8.33 11.23 -3.61
C VAL A 87 7.29 10.72 -4.59
N ILE A 88 6.88 9.46 -4.43
CA ILE A 88 5.81 8.83 -5.20
C ILE A 88 4.78 8.32 -4.20
N TYR A 89 3.53 8.73 -4.36
CA TYR A 89 2.42 8.18 -3.59
C TYR A 89 1.77 7.05 -4.38
N GLU A 90 1.32 6.02 -3.66
CA GLU A 90 0.63 4.85 -4.24
C GLU A 90 1.44 4.23 -5.41
N ALA A 91 2.73 4.04 -5.18
CA ALA A 91 3.69 3.50 -6.14
C ALA A 91 3.44 2.00 -6.37
N ALA A 92 3.18 1.61 -7.61
CA ALA A 92 2.89 0.24 -8.00
C ALA A 92 4.15 -0.54 -8.42
N PHE A 93 4.30 -1.74 -7.87
CA PHE A 93 5.36 -2.70 -8.16
C PHE A 93 4.75 -4.08 -8.39
N MET A 94 5.37 -4.88 -9.26
CA MET A 94 4.91 -6.24 -9.50
C MET A 94 6.09 -7.18 -9.74
N PHE A 95 6.13 -8.28 -9.01
CA PHE A 95 7.11 -9.34 -9.16
C PHE A 95 6.42 -10.70 -9.03
N ASN A 96 6.72 -11.66 -9.92
CA ASN A 96 6.07 -12.97 -9.98
C ASN A 96 4.53 -12.90 -9.87
N GLU A 97 3.92 -12.00 -10.65
CA GLU A 97 2.46 -11.79 -10.68
C GLU A 97 1.86 -11.38 -9.32
N VAL A 98 2.68 -10.89 -8.38
CA VAL A 98 2.24 -10.29 -7.12
C VAL A 98 2.33 -8.77 -7.21
N LEU A 99 1.18 -8.11 -7.21
CA LEU A 99 1.04 -6.66 -7.21
C LEU A 99 1.16 -6.10 -5.79
N SER A 100 2.01 -5.10 -5.64
CA SER A 100 2.17 -4.28 -4.44
C SER A 100 2.01 -2.80 -4.83
N ILE A 101 1.07 -2.10 -4.19
CA ILE A 101 0.98 -0.64 -4.27
C ILE A 101 1.43 -0.06 -2.93
N ALA A 102 2.65 0.44 -2.87
CA ALA A 102 3.21 1.04 -1.65
C ALA A 102 2.63 2.44 -1.43
N ASP A 103 2.27 2.77 -0.18
CA ASP A 103 1.60 4.05 0.11
C ASP A 103 2.49 5.24 -0.21
N ILE A 104 3.74 5.23 0.26
CA ILE A 104 4.71 6.30 -0.01
C ILE A 104 6.10 5.72 -0.28
N VAL A 105 6.70 6.16 -1.38
CA VAL A 105 8.09 5.86 -1.75
C VAL A 105 8.89 7.15 -1.84
N VAL A 106 10.00 7.22 -1.12
CA VAL A 106 10.95 8.34 -1.17
C VAL A 106 12.23 7.88 -1.87
N ILE A 107 12.54 8.52 -3.00
CA ILE A 107 13.71 8.20 -3.81
C ILE A 107 14.91 8.98 -3.28
N GLU A 108 15.98 8.27 -2.94
CA GLU A 108 17.24 8.84 -2.48
C GLU A 108 18.41 8.38 -3.36
N LYS A 109 19.57 9.02 -3.19
CA LYS A 109 20.80 8.56 -3.85
C LYS A 109 21.12 7.12 -3.44
N GLY A 110 21.11 6.20 -4.40
CA GLY A 110 21.48 4.79 -4.18
C GLY A 110 20.37 3.89 -3.61
N GLY A 111 19.10 4.28 -3.70
CA GLY A 111 17.96 3.42 -3.34
C GLY A 111 16.74 4.22 -2.91
N MET A 112 15.71 3.54 -2.41
CA MET A 112 14.49 4.18 -1.93
C MET A 112 14.15 3.78 -0.50
N LYS A 113 13.42 4.65 0.20
CA LYS A 113 12.75 4.34 1.46
C LYS A 113 11.26 4.16 1.18
N VAL A 114 10.67 3.12 1.76
CA VAL A 114 9.26 2.78 1.58
C VAL A 114 8.53 2.95 2.91
N TYR A 115 7.35 3.55 2.88
CA TYR A 115 6.52 3.77 4.05
C TYR A 115 5.13 3.19 3.80
N GLU A 116 4.71 2.26 4.65
CA GLU A 116 3.36 1.73 4.71
C GLU A 116 2.59 2.44 5.83
N VAL A 117 1.40 2.95 5.54
CA VAL A 117 0.60 3.78 6.43
C VAL A 117 -0.57 2.96 6.97
N LYS A 118 -0.71 2.93 8.29
CA LYS A 118 -1.80 2.22 8.98
C LYS A 118 -2.63 3.17 9.83
N SER A 119 -3.95 3.15 9.60
CA SER A 119 -4.96 3.86 10.41
C SER A 119 -5.26 3.11 11.73
N SER A 120 -4.21 2.72 12.43
CA SER A 120 -4.24 1.96 13.69
C SER A 120 -3.33 2.60 14.71
N THR A 121 -3.60 2.37 16.00
CA THR A 121 -2.77 2.83 17.11
C THR A 121 -1.74 1.80 17.58
N SER A 122 -1.73 0.63 16.95
CA SER A 122 -0.81 -0.47 17.24
C SER A 122 -0.53 -1.29 15.98
N ILE A 123 0.62 -1.96 15.99
CA ILE A 123 1.04 -2.86 14.89
C ILE A 123 0.54 -4.28 15.18
N SER A 124 -0.09 -4.89 14.17
CA SER A 124 -0.50 -6.30 14.20
C SER A 124 0.42 -7.15 13.33
N GLU A 125 0.40 -8.46 13.54
CA GLU A 125 1.12 -9.43 12.70
C GLU A 125 0.69 -9.32 11.22
N THR A 126 -0.61 -9.05 10.97
CA THR A 126 -1.12 -8.81 9.61
C THR A 126 -0.41 -7.63 8.93
N TYR A 127 -0.12 -6.56 9.66
CA TYR A 127 0.61 -5.41 9.09
C TYR A 127 2.07 -5.73 8.84
N LEU A 128 2.69 -6.57 9.68
CA LEU A 128 4.05 -7.06 9.45
C LEU A 128 4.12 -7.95 8.20
N ASN A 129 3.17 -8.86 8.04
CA ASN A 129 3.10 -9.72 6.84
C ASN A 129 2.86 -8.91 5.56
N ASP A 130 2.02 -7.88 5.64
CA ASP A 130 1.80 -6.96 4.53
C ASP A 130 3.08 -6.20 4.17
N ALA A 131 3.75 -5.57 5.15
CA ALA A 131 5.04 -4.91 4.93
C ALA A 131 6.11 -5.86 4.37
N ALA A 132 6.18 -7.09 4.87
CA ALA A 132 7.11 -8.12 4.39
C ALA A 132 6.86 -8.50 2.94
N LEU A 133 5.60 -8.68 2.54
CA LEU A 133 5.24 -8.96 1.14
C LEU A 133 5.69 -7.83 0.22
N GLN A 134 5.45 -6.58 0.61
CA GLN A 134 5.83 -5.42 -0.19
C GLN A 134 7.34 -5.30 -0.32
N TYR A 135 8.06 -5.44 0.79
CA TYR A 135 9.51 -5.45 0.79
C TYR A 135 10.04 -6.53 -0.15
N TYR A 136 9.49 -7.75 -0.08
CA TYR A 136 9.83 -8.84 -0.99
C TYR A 136 9.60 -8.45 -2.45
N VAL A 137 8.39 -8.00 -2.81
CA VAL A 137 8.06 -7.62 -4.20
C VAL A 137 9.01 -6.53 -4.73
N ILE A 138 9.28 -5.49 -3.93
CA ILE A 138 10.10 -4.36 -4.37
C ILE A 138 11.58 -4.76 -4.46
N SER A 139 12.12 -5.44 -3.44
CA SER A 139 13.54 -5.83 -3.44
C SER A 139 13.86 -6.88 -4.51
N SER A 140 12.92 -7.77 -4.82
CA SER A 140 13.06 -8.75 -5.90
C SER A 140 13.12 -8.15 -7.31
N LEU A 141 12.75 -6.88 -7.48
CA LEU A 141 12.93 -6.15 -8.75
C LEU A 141 14.37 -5.65 -8.96
N GLY A 142 15.31 -5.99 -8.05
CA GLY A 142 16.68 -5.46 -8.06
C GLY A 142 16.77 -4.01 -7.57
N ILE A 143 15.67 -3.47 -7.05
CA ILE A 143 15.61 -2.13 -6.47
C ILE A 143 16.16 -2.20 -5.04
N ARG A 144 17.15 -1.35 -4.73
CA ARG A 144 17.67 -1.23 -3.37
C ARG A 144 16.68 -0.50 -2.46
N VAL A 145 16.00 -1.26 -1.60
CA VAL A 145 15.22 -0.73 -0.48
C VAL A 145 16.18 -0.41 0.66
N LYS A 146 16.40 0.88 0.93
CA LYS A 146 17.27 1.34 2.02
C LYS A 146 16.62 1.19 3.38
N ASP A 147 15.31 1.39 3.43
CA ASP A 147 14.52 1.33 4.65
C ASP A 147 13.06 1.00 4.29
N PHE A 148 12.38 0.32 5.19
CA PHE A 148 10.95 -0.01 5.08
C PHE A 148 10.31 0.24 6.44
N SER A 149 9.47 1.26 6.51
CA SER A 149 8.87 1.75 7.75
C SER A 149 7.35 1.60 7.74
N ILE A 150 6.77 1.31 8.91
CA ILE A 150 5.32 1.38 9.11
C ILE A 150 5.00 2.66 9.89
N ILE A 151 4.20 3.53 9.30
CA ILE A 151 3.65 4.74 9.92
C ILE A 151 2.29 4.40 10.51
N TYR A 152 2.07 4.72 11.78
CA TYR A 152 0.80 4.46 12.45
C TYR A 152 0.47 5.58 13.44
N ILE A 153 -0.77 5.59 13.94
CA ILE A 153 -1.29 6.66 14.78
C ILE A 153 -0.68 6.59 16.18
N ASN A 154 -0.08 7.69 16.62
CA ASN A 154 0.36 7.83 18.00
C ASN A 154 -0.84 8.14 18.91
N ASN A 155 -1.31 7.13 19.67
CA ASN A 155 -2.38 7.30 20.65
C ASN A 155 -1.97 8.03 21.94
N GLN A 156 -0.69 8.41 22.07
CA GLN A 156 -0.16 9.24 23.16
C GLN A 156 -0.01 10.71 22.75
N TYR A 157 -0.47 11.09 21.55
CA TYR A 157 -0.41 12.48 21.11
C TYR A 157 -1.32 13.36 21.98
N VAL A 158 -0.72 14.40 22.56
CA VAL A 158 -1.45 15.46 23.28
C VAL A 158 -1.35 16.75 22.47
N ARG A 159 -2.49 17.25 21.99
CA ARG A 159 -2.56 18.52 21.26
C ARG A 159 -2.18 19.67 22.19
N LYS A 160 -1.30 20.57 21.73
CA LYS A 160 -1.02 21.84 22.38
C LYS A 160 -1.41 22.97 21.41
N GLY A 161 -2.43 23.76 21.76
CA GLY A 161 -2.96 24.86 20.94
C GLY A 161 -4.40 24.62 20.45
N ASP A 162 -4.98 25.65 19.82
CA ASP A 162 -6.37 25.68 19.33
C ASP A 162 -6.65 24.70 18.20
N LEU A 163 -7.95 24.40 17.96
CA LEU A 163 -8.49 23.42 17.00
C LEU A 163 -8.38 23.83 15.52
#